data_AF-A0A835C0C5-F1
#
_entry.id   AF-A0A835C0C5-F1
#
_cell.length_a   1.000
_cell.length_b   1.000
_cell.length_c   1.000
_cell.angle_alpha   90.00
_cell.angle_beta   90.00
_cell.angle_gamma   90.00
#
_symmetry.space_group_name_H-M   'P 1'
#
loop_
_entity.id
_entity.type
_entity.pdbx_description
1 polymer ?
#
loop_
_entity_poly.entity_id
_entity_poly.type
_entity_poly.pdbx_seq_one_letter_code
_entity_poly.pdbx_strand_id
1 'polypeptide(L)'
;MRIRSWSTVLRFPHSLGSESDCADSDSRVSPDKTEGRGRRSSPTNQTKALLASDQPTKARENRIVLSAHCSPAGAGTMKRIESKLPLLAIFLAVLLLPTTVAAAIAKAIDASTIQRLELPDVLVGPESVAFDAHGAGPYVSISDGRVLKYGGEGVGWTTFACSPSYTKNMCDAFSELPPVATESSCGRPLGLRFHKNSGNLYIADAYMGLMRVGPNGGEATVLATEAGGVPLRFTNGVDIDQVTGDVYFTDSSTTYTRAQHQMVTSSGDSTGRIMKYIPRTNQVTVLQSGVTYPNGIAISADRTHLFVALTGPCKLLKYWI
;
A
#
# COMPACT_ATOMS: atom_id res chain seq x y z
N MET A 1 -14.99 -7.11 19.14
CA MET A 1 -13.96 -7.92 18.44
C MET A 1 -12.66 -7.11 18.48
N ARG A 2 -11.70 -7.46 19.35
CA ARG A 2 -10.43 -6.72 19.49
C ARG A 2 -9.50 -7.13 18.35
N ILE A 3 -9.20 -6.22 17.44
CA ILE A 3 -8.19 -6.41 16.38
C ILE A 3 -6.83 -6.34 17.06
N ARG A 4 -6.08 -7.45 17.04
CA ARG A 4 -4.70 -7.51 17.55
C ARG A 4 -3.75 -6.92 16.51
N SER A 5 -2.83 -6.08 16.99
CA SER A 5 -1.73 -5.49 16.23
C SER A 5 -0.86 -6.59 15.59
N TRP A 6 -0.39 -6.36 14.37
CA TRP A 6 0.51 -7.26 13.64
C TRP A 6 1.95 -7.02 14.10
N SER A 7 2.62 -8.07 14.58
CA SER A 7 4.06 -8.04 14.86
C SER A 7 4.83 -8.56 13.65
N THR A 8 5.82 -7.78 13.18
CA THR A 8 6.76 -8.19 12.13
C THR A 8 8.07 -8.65 12.77
N VAL A 9 8.60 -9.82 12.37
CA VAL A 9 9.86 -10.39 12.88
C VAL A 9 10.87 -10.47 11.73
N LEU A 10 12.03 -9.80 11.82
CA LEU A 10 13.13 -9.86 10.83
C LEU A 10 14.52 -9.72 11.49
N ARG A 11 15.56 -10.31 10.86
CA ARG A 11 16.96 -10.45 11.37
C ARG A 11 17.90 -9.32 10.89
N PHE A 12 18.96 -9.07 11.68
CA PHE A 12 19.88 -7.92 11.57
C PHE A 12 21.34 -8.30 11.21
N PRO A 13 22.06 -7.40 10.51
CA PRO A 13 23.51 -7.20 10.66
C PRO A 13 23.88 -5.76 11.10
N HIS A 14 24.97 -5.62 11.85
CA HIS A 14 25.44 -4.37 12.48
C HIS A 14 26.19 -3.41 11.52
N SER A 15 25.99 -2.08 11.65
CA SER A 15 27.01 -1.09 12.12
C SER A 15 26.73 0.39 11.74
N LEU A 16 27.15 1.27 12.66
CA LEU A 16 27.64 2.67 12.65
C LEU A 16 26.90 3.80 11.90
N GLY A 17 26.62 4.89 12.64
CA GLY A 17 25.73 5.99 12.25
C GLY A 17 26.37 7.38 12.11
N SER A 18 25.48 8.36 11.86
CA SER A 18 25.69 9.81 11.93
C SER A 18 24.34 10.49 12.23
N GLU A 19 24.33 11.49 13.12
CA GLU A 19 23.19 12.25 13.62
C GLU A 19 22.77 13.42 12.70
N SER A 20 21.49 13.82 12.77
CA SER A 20 21.02 15.11 12.23
C SER A 20 19.79 15.58 13.01
N ASP A 21 19.89 16.76 13.64
CA ASP A 21 18.81 17.46 14.33
C ASP A 21 18.08 18.43 13.37
N CYS A 22 16.77 18.55 13.53
CA CYS A 22 15.95 19.55 12.83
C CYS A 22 15.51 20.64 13.82
N ALA A 23 16.18 21.80 13.85
CA ALA A 23 15.62 23.02 14.45
C ALA A 23 16.15 24.32 13.84
N ASP A 24 15.20 25.21 13.56
CA ASP A 24 15.17 26.67 13.82
C ASP A 24 15.03 27.64 12.60
N SER A 25 13.94 28.41 12.59
CA SER A 25 13.97 29.89 12.68
C SER A 25 12.56 30.51 12.69
N ASP A 26 12.35 31.35 13.71
CA ASP A 26 11.14 32.06 14.15
C ASP A 26 10.80 33.30 13.27
N SER A 27 9.51 33.58 13.04
CA SER A 27 8.94 34.94 13.13
C SER A 27 7.40 34.96 12.99
N ARG A 28 6.79 35.56 14.02
CA ARG A 28 5.36 35.74 14.30
C ARG A 28 4.72 36.83 13.43
N VAL A 29 3.41 36.71 13.16
CA VAL A 29 2.32 37.67 13.51
C VAL A 29 0.95 36.99 13.30
N SER A 30 0.04 37.20 14.26
CA SER A 30 -1.33 36.64 14.37
C SER A 30 -2.43 37.63 13.90
N PRO A 31 -3.72 37.23 13.85
CA PRO A 31 -4.67 37.57 12.76
C PRO A 31 -5.81 38.53 13.15
N ASP A 32 -6.67 38.85 12.18
CA ASP A 32 -8.01 39.42 12.44
C ASP A 32 -9.12 38.59 11.76
N LYS A 33 -10.26 38.54 12.46
CA LYS A 33 -11.48 37.78 12.22
C LYS A 33 -12.41 38.51 11.25
N THR A 34 -13.33 37.78 10.62
CA THR A 34 -14.72 38.26 10.46
C THR A 34 -15.68 37.11 10.15
N GLU A 35 -16.75 37.03 10.94
CA GLU A 35 -17.95 36.20 10.72
C GLU A 35 -18.93 36.89 9.74
N GLY A 36 -19.72 36.10 9.03
CA GLY A 36 -20.87 36.56 8.24
C GLY A 36 -21.95 35.49 8.07
N ARG A 37 -23.13 35.75 8.65
CA ARG A 37 -24.39 34.97 8.70
C ARG A 37 -25.09 34.73 7.35
N GLY A 38 -25.95 33.69 7.31
CA GLY A 38 -27.25 33.70 6.59
C GLY A 38 -27.71 32.29 6.14
N ARG A 39 -28.57 31.56 6.88
CA ARG A 39 -30.06 31.47 6.87
C ARG A 39 -30.77 30.92 5.61
N ARG A 40 -31.58 29.85 5.86
CA ARG A 40 -32.83 29.38 5.19
C ARG A 40 -32.66 28.69 3.82
N SER A 41 -33.43 27.67 3.40
CA SER A 41 -34.66 27.01 3.86
C SER A 41 -34.93 25.77 2.99
N SER A 42 -35.52 24.71 3.56
CA SER A 42 -36.20 23.64 2.79
C SER A 42 -37.56 24.11 2.24
N PRO A 43 -38.16 23.40 1.26
CA PRO A 43 -39.22 22.46 1.65
C PRO A 43 -39.30 21.15 0.81
N THR A 44 -40.04 20.22 1.41
CA THR A 44 -40.56 18.91 0.98
C THR A 44 -41.37 18.88 -0.31
N ASN A 45 -41.38 17.73 -1.00
CA ASN A 45 -42.63 17.11 -1.48
C ASN A 45 -42.51 15.59 -1.70
N GLN A 46 -43.60 14.89 -1.34
CA GLN A 46 -43.85 13.46 -1.43
C GLN A 46 -44.47 13.10 -2.79
N THR A 47 -44.28 11.87 -3.30
CA THR A 47 -45.39 11.03 -3.79
C THR A 47 -45.00 9.54 -3.87
N LYS A 48 -46.04 8.69 -3.82
CA LYS A 48 -46.11 7.26 -3.49
C LYS A 48 -45.94 6.30 -4.68
N ALA A 49 -45.38 5.12 -4.34
CA ALA A 49 -45.80 3.73 -4.61
C ALA A 49 -46.28 3.26 -6.01
N LEU A 50 -45.69 2.14 -6.46
CA LEU A 50 -46.41 1.00 -7.05
C LEU A 50 -45.64 -0.33 -6.83
N LEU A 51 -46.40 -1.35 -6.45
CA LEU A 51 -46.02 -2.75 -6.18
C LEU A 51 -46.18 -3.63 -7.43
N ALA A 52 -45.30 -4.62 -7.60
CA ALA A 52 -45.54 -5.97 -8.19
C ALA A 52 -44.18 -6.72 -8.19
N SER A 53 -43.92 -7.75 -7.38
CA SER A 53 -44.29 -9.18 -7.54
C SER A 53 -43.95 -9.78 -8.91
N ASP A 54 -42.83 -10.49 -9.04
CA ASP A 54 -42.78 -11.93 -9.41
C ASP A 54 -41.34 -12.43 -9.62
N GLN A 55 -41.09 -13.65 -9.13
CA GLN A 55 -39.93 -14.54 -9.31
C GLN A 55 -40.48 -15.90 -9.79
N PRO A 56 -39.65 -16.87 -10.24
CA PRO A 56 -38.62 -16.83 -11.27
C PRO A 56 -38.82 -17.98 -12.30
N THR A 57 -38.49 -17.77 -13.58
CA THR A 57 -38.55 -18.85 -14.59
C THR A 57 -37.19 -19.48 -14.87
N LYS A 58 -37.13 -20.76 -14.51
CA LYS A 58 -36.24 -21.88 -14.88
C LYS A 58 -35.01 -21.60 -15.77
N ALA A 59 -33.88 -22.00 -15.21
CA ALA A 59 -32.61 -22.28 -15.86
C ALA A 59 -32.75 -23.18 -17.10
N ARG A 60 -32.10 -22.78 -18.20
CA ARG A 60 -31.97 -23.55 -19.44
C ARG A 60 -30.58 -24.18 -19.46
N GLU A 61 -30.56 -25.50 -19.33
CA GLU A 61 -29.38 -26.35 -19.32
C GLU A 61 -28.89 -26.53 -20.77
N ASN A 62 -27.78 -25.86 -21.13
CA ASN A 62 -27.12 -26.07 -22.43
C ASN A 62 -26.29 -27.36 -22.38
N ARG A 63 -26.92 -28.49 -22.67
CA ARG A 63 -26.24 -29.77 -22.96
C ARG A 63 -25.74 -29.77 -24.41
N ILE A 64 -24.43 -29.80 -24.60
CA ILE A 64 -23.80 -30.12 -25.88
C ILE A 64 -23.73 -31.65 -25.97
N VAL A 65 -24.47 -32.22 -26.92
CA VAL A 65 -24.42 -33.64 -27.30
C VAL A 65 -23.49 -33.76 -28.50
N LEU A 66 -22.31 -34.35 -28.33
CA LEU A 66 -21.43 -34.74 -29.43
C LEU A 66 -21.81 -36.15 -29.90
N SER A 67 -22.43 -36.22 -31.07
CA SER A 67 -22.69 -37.46 -31.80
C SER A 67 -21.47 -37.77 -32.70
N ALA A 68 -20.80 -38.88 -32.45
CA ALA A 68 -19.77 -39.41 -33.34
C ALA A 68 -20.43 -40.36 -34.35
N HIS A 69 -20.45 -39.94 -35.62
CA HIS A 69 -20.75 -40.84 -36.74
C HIS A 69 -19.48 -41.63 -37.08
N CYS A 70 -19.62 -42.95 -37.19
CA CYS A 70 -18.59 -43.84 -37.71
C CYS A 70 -19.09 -44.42 -39.04
N SER A 71 -18.27 -44.34 -40.09
CA SER A 71 -18.40 -45.19 -41.27
C SER A 71 -17.01 -45.54 -41.81
N PRO A 72 -16.83 -46.75 -42.36
CA PRO A 72 -15.52 -47.35 -42.58
C PRO A 72 -14.99 -47.14 -44.00
N ALA A 73 -13.67 -47.30 -44.12
CA ALA A 73 -12.93 -47.98 -45.19
C ALA A 73 -11.72 -47.17 -45.69
N GLY A 74 -10.60 -47.87 -45.84
CA GLY A 74 -9.44 -47.37 -46.55
C GLY A 74 -8.17 -48.12 -46.16
N ALA A 75 -7.98 -49.31 -46.72
CA ALA A 75 -6.70 -50.00 -46.68
C ALA A 75 -5.69 -49.21 -47.54
N GLY A 76 -4.79 -48.48 -46.88
CA GLY A 76 -3.70 -47.74 -47.48
C GLY A 76 -2.35 -48.38 -47.14
N THR A 77 -1.58 -48.70 -48.17
CA THR A 77 -0.27 -49.34 -48.16
C THR A 77 0.75 -48.65 -47.24
N MET A 78 1.35 -49.41 -46.32
CA MET A 78 2.42 -48.97 -45.42
C MET A 78 3.66 -48.55 -46.21
N LYS A 79 3.94 -47.24 -46.28
CA LYS A 79 5.28 -46.72 -46.52
C LYS A 79 6.05 -46.72 -45.20
N ARG A 80 7.25 -47.27 -45.24
CA ARG A 80 8.20 -47.39 -44.12
C ARG A 80 8.53 -46.00 -43.56
N ILE A 81 7.91 -45.64 -42.44
CA ILE A 81 8.25 -44.45 -41.66
C ILE A 81 9.49 -44.82 -40.84
N GLU A 82 10.62 -44.21 -41.20
CA GLU A 82 11.83 -44.19 -40.38
C GLU A 82 11.46 -43.70 -38.97
N SER A 83 11.74 -44.56 -37.99
CA SER A 83 11.37 -44.41 -36.58
C SER A 83 12.00 -43.14 -35.97
N LYS A 84 11.22 -42.06 -35.84
CA LYS A 84 11.52 -40.94 -34.92
C LYS A 84 11.13 -41.26 -33.46
N LEU A 85 10.95 -42.53 -33.15
CA LEU A 85 10.61 -43.02 -31.82
C LEU A 85 11.68 -42.72 -30.74
N PRO A 86 13.01 -42.70 -31.03
CA PRO A 86 13.97 -42.41 -29.98
C PRO A 86 13.94 -40.94 -29.54
N LEU A 87 13.69 -39.99 -30.45
CA LEU A 87 13.59 -38.57 -30.08
C LEU A 87 12.33 -38.26 -29.26
N LEU A 88 11.20 -38.89 -29.58
CA LEU A 88 9.96 -38.69 -28.84
C LEU A 88 10.05 -39.31 -27.43
N ALA A 89 10.69 -40.48 -27.31
CA ALA A 89 10.95 -41.12 -26.01
C ALA A 89 11.92 -40.30 -25.14
N ILE A 90 12.94 -39.68 -25.74
CA ILE A 90 13.86 -38.77 -25.02
C ILE A 90 13.12 -37.51 -24.56
N PHE A 91 12.26 -36.92 -25.41
CA PHE A 91 11.46 -35.75 -25.04
C PHE A 91 10.48 -36.06 -23.90
N LEU A 92 9.81 -37.22 -23.95
CA LEU A 92 8.91 -37.67 -22.88
C LEU A 92 9.69 -37.96 -21.57
N ALA A 93 10.88 -38.54 -21.68
CA ALA A 93 11.75 -38.81 -20.52
C ALA A 93 12.25 -37.51 -19.86
N VAL A 94 12.55 -36.48 -20.64
CA VAL A 94 12.94 -35.15 -20.12
C VAL A 94 11.75 -34.42 -19.46
N LEU A 95 10.53 -34.61 -19.99
CA LEU A 95 9.28 -34.10 -19.38
C LEU A 95 8.86 -34.85 -18.11
N LEU A 96 9.33 -36.09 -17.92
CA LEU A 96 9.09 -36.93 -16.75
C LEU A 96 10.20 -36.83 -15.70
N LEU A 97 11.26 -36.07 -15.95
CA LEU A 97 12.23 -35.73 -14.91
C LEU A 97 11.50 -34.88 -13.86
N PRO A 98 11.41 -35.32 -12.60
CA PRO A 98 10.80 -34.52 -11.56
C PRO A 98 11.64 -33.26 -11.40
N THR A 99 11.15 -32.14 -11.92
CA THR A 99 11.65 -30.83 -11.54
C THR A 99 11.32 -30.70 -10.06
N THR A 100 12.28 -31.01 -9.20
CA THR A 100 12.18 -30.74 -7.78
C THR A 100 12.22 -29.23 -7.63
N VAL A 101 11.07 -28.59 -7.78
CA VAL A 101 10.85 -27.25 -7.25
C VAL A 101 10.93 -27.47 -5.75
N ALA A 102 12.11 -27.23 -5.18
CA ALA A 102 12.28 -27.18 -3.74
C ALA A 102 11.35 -26.06 -3.27
N ALA A 103 10.15 -26.42 -2.83
CA ALA A 103 9.33 -25.52 -2.05
C ALA A 103 10.21 -25.15 -0.85
N ALA A 104 10.70 -23.92 -0.82
CA ALA A 104 11.38 -23.41 0.35
C ALA A 104 10.38 -23.49 1.49
N ILE A 105 10.49 -24.54 2.32
CA ILE A 105 9.74 -24.63 3.56
C ILE A 105 10.22 -23.43 4.36
N ALA A 106 9.34 -22.44 4.53
CA ALA A 106 9.60 -21.32 5.41
C ALA A 106 9.95 -21.92 6.77
N LYS A 107 11.22 -21.79 7.19
CA LYS A 107 11.64 -22.25 8.51
C LYS A 107 10.74 -21.55 9.52
N ALA A 108 10.16 -22.32 10.43
CA ALA A 108 9.36 -21.77 11.51
C ALA A 108 10.17 -20.66 12.21
N ILE A 109 9.51 -19.54 12.48
CA ILE A 109 10.12 -18.42 13.20
C ILE A 109 10.45 -18.94 14.60
N ASP A 110 11.74 -19.04 14.91
CA ASP A 110 12.20 -19.38 16.24
C ASP A 110 11.93 -18.19 17.18
N ALA A 111 10.85 -18.29 17.96
CA ALA A 111 10.43 -17.26 18.88
C ALA A 111 11.46 -16.97 19.99
N SER A 112 12.41 -17.87 20.23
CA SER A 112 13.52 -17.63 21.17
C SER A 112 14.53 -16.60 20.66
N THR A 113 14.49 -16.28 19.37
CA THR A 113 15.36 -15.27 18.73
C THR A 113 14.64 -13.93 18.47
N ILE A 114 13.49 -13.69 19.11
CA ILE A 114 12.76 -12.42 18.98
C ILE A 114 13.43 -11.35 19.85
N GLN A 115 14.04 -10.36 19.21
CA GLN A 115 14.36 -9.10 19.84
C GLN A 115 13.14 -8.17 19.75
N ARG A 116 12.74 -7.60 20.90
CA ARG A 116 11.67 -6.61 20.95
C ARG A 116 12.28 -5.22 21.10
N LEU A 117 11.92 -4.33 20.19
CA LEU A 117 12.32 -2.93 20.20
C LEU A 117 11.12 -2.10 20.66
N GLU A 118 11.13 -1.64 21.90
CA GLU A 118 10.03 -0.84 22.45
C GLU A 118 10.13 0.61 21.96
N LEU A 119 9.00 1.18 21.57
CA LEU A 119 8.87 2.63 21.40
C LEU A 119 8.60 3.26 22.78
N PRO A 120 9.02 4.51 23.01
CA PRO A 120 8.59 5.26 24.19
C PRO A 120 7.06 5.27 24.34
N ASP A 121 6.56 5.10 25.57
CA ASP A 121 5.12 4.89 25.87
C ASP A 121 4.18 5.98 25.33
N VAL A 122 4.70 7.20 25.15
CA VAL A 122 3.95 8.34 24.64
C VAL A 122 3.71 8.28 23.12
N LEU A 123 4.47 7.45 22.39
CA LEU A 123 4.39 7.36 20.94
C LEU A 123 3.40 6.28 20.52
N VAL A 124 2.49 6.65 19.62
CA VAL A 124 1.54 5.71 19.02
C VAL A 124 2.04 5.27 17.65
N GLY A 125 2.16 3.95 17.46
CA GLY A 125 2.75 3.33 16.28
C GLY A 125 3.33 1.96 16.63
N PRO A 126 4.17 1.36 15.78
CA PRO A 126 4.44 1.78 14.40
C PRO A 126 3.29 1.36 13.48
N GLU A 127 3.10 2.07 12.37
CA GLU A 127 2.18 1.61 11.31
C GLU A 127 2.96 0.90 10.19
N SER A 128 4.03 1.54 9.70
CA SER A 128 4.85 1.03 8.61
C SER A 128 6.30 0.85 9.06
N VAL A 129 7.01 -0.06 8.40
CA VAL A 129 8.43 -0.36 8.67
C VAL A 129 9.21 -0.47 7.36
N ALA A 130 10.43 0.06 7.33
CA ALA A 130 11.34 -0.06 6.20
C ALA A 130 12.78 -0.28 6.66
N PHE A 131 13.60 -0.79 5.73
CA PHE A 131 15.05 -0.92 5.85
C PHE A 131 15.67 -0.29 4.61
N ASP A 132 16.83 0.35 4.78
CA ASP A 132 17.55 0.91 3.65
C ASP A 132 18.29 -0.18 2.85
N ALA A 133 18.97 0.21 1.77
CA ALA A 133 19.71 -0.73 0.92
C ALA A 133 20.92 -1.37 1.60
N HIS A 134 21.44 -0.75 2.66
CA HIS A 134 22.59 -1.24 3.43
C HIS A 134 22.16 -2.11 4.61
N GLY A 135 20.85 -2.29 4.81
CA GLY A 135 20.29 -3.05 5.94
C GLY A 135 20.19 -2.24 7.22
N ALA A 136 20.41 -0.91 7.19
CA ALA A 136 20.19 -0.07 8.35
C ALA A 136 18.69 0.07 8.65
N GLY A 137 18.40 0.42 9.91
CA GLY A 137 17.05 0.48 10.45
C GLY A 137 16.88 -0.47 11.64
N PRO A 138 15.63 -0.82 12.00
CA PRO A 138 14.40 -0.47 11.29
C PRO A 138 14.11 1.03 11.31
N TYR A 139 13.43 1.47 10.24
CA TYR A 139 12.77 2.77 10.16
C TYR A 139 11.28 2.56 10.37
N VAL A 140 10.63 3.32 11.26
CA VAL A 140 9.22 3.14 11.60
C VAL A 140 8.44 4.44 11.62
N SER A 141 7.20 4.43 11.17
CA SER A 141 6.32 5.59 11.22
C SER A 141 5.42 5.62 12.45
N ILE A 142 5.28 6.80 13.06
CA ILE A 142 4.48 7.02 14.27
C ILE A 142 3.39 8.08 14.04
N SER A 143 2.45 8.20 15.00
CA SER A 143 1.24 9.02 14.86
C SER A 143 1.45 10.52 14.96
N ASP A 144 2.65 10.99 15.33
CA ASP A 144 2.96 12.41 15.42
C ASP A 144 3.56 12.98 14.12
N GLY A 145 3.57 12.21 13.03
CA GLY A 145 4.11 12.66 11.74
C GLY A 145 5.57 12.31 11.47
N ARG A 146 6.28 11.72 12.45
CA ARG A 146 7.69 11.34 12.28
C ARG A 146 7.89 9.93 11.72
N VAL A 147 9.05 9.74 11.12
CA VAL A 147 9.71 8.46 10.89
C VAL A 147 10.91 8.38 11.82
N LEU A 148 10.96 7.35 12.66
CA LEU A 148 12.07 7.08 13.56
C LEU A 148 13.02 6.04 12.96
N LYS A 149 14.30 6.12 13.30
CA LYS A 149 15.32 5.11 13.00
C LYS A 149 15.85 4.52 14.30
N TYR A 150 15.94 3.19 14.37
CA TYR A 150 16.64 2.52 15.45
C TYR A 150 18.14 2.46 15.18
N GLY A 151 18.95 2.98 16.10
CA GLY A 151 20.41 3.04 16.00
C GLY A 151 21.15 1.91 16.74
N GLY A 152 20.43 0.91 17.27
CA GLY A 152 20.99 -0.14 18.14
C GLY A 152 20.82 0.18 19.63
N GLU A 153 21.17 -0.77 20.50
CA GLU A 153 20.89 -0.70 21.95
C GLU A 153 21.51 0.53 22.64
N GLY A 154 22.68 0.99 22.19
CA GLY A 154 23.35 2.16 22.76
C GLY A 154 22.80 3.51 22.31
N VAL A 155 22.04 3.56 21.20
CA VAL A 155 21.52 4.81 20.61
C VAL A 155 20.00 4.91 20.76
N GLY A 156 19.29 3.78 20.65
CA GLY A 156 17.83 3.75 20.70
C GLY A 156 17.18 4.33 19.46
N TRP A 157 16.00 4.93 19.64
CA TRP A 157 15.22 5.54 18.57
C TRP A 157 15.57 7.02 18.40
N THR A 158 15.87 7.42 17.18
CA THR A 158 16.12 8.82 16.80
C THR A 158 15.17 9.23 15.69
N THR A 159 14.85 10.53 15.60
CA THR A 159 14.06 11.05 14.49
C THR A 159 14.89 10.98 13.21
N PHE A 160 14.41 10.28 12.19
CA PHE A 160 15.02 10.27 10.87
C PHE A 160 14.36 11.29 9.96
N ALA A 161 13.04 11.36 9.94
CA ALA A 161 12.32 12.31 9.10
C ALA A 161 11.03 12.79 9.77
N CYS A 162 10.54 13.94 9.32
CA CYS A 162 9.26 14.51 9.75
C CYS A 162 8.51 15.15 8.58
N SER A 163 7.19 15.27 8.74
CA SER A 163 6.36 16.10 7.87
C SER A 163 6.80 17.58 7.93
N PRO A 164 6.69 18.35 6.84
CA PRO A 164 6.86 19.82 6.86
C PRO A 164 5.97 20.55 7.86
N SER A 165 4.86 19.91 8.26
CA SER A 165 3.96 20.48 9.23
C SER A 165 4.40 20.26 10.68
N TYR A 166 5.39 19.40 10.94
CA TYR A 166 5.75 18.95 12.28
C TYR A 166 6.18 20.09 13.19
N THR A 167 7.27 20.79 12.84
CA THR A 167 7.77 21.93 13.61
C THR A 167 6.81 23.11 13.55
N LYS A 168 6.26 23.38 12.36
CA LYS A 168 5.31 24.47 12.12
C LYS A 168 4.09 24.41 13.04
N ASN A 169 3.60 23.21 13.32
CA ASN A 169 2.40 22.99 14.10
C ASN A 169 2.70 22.55 15.54
N MET A 170 3.96 22.64 15.98
CA MET A 170 4.40 22.29 17.35
C MET A 170 3.97 20.88 17.74
N CYS A 171 4.20 19.90 16.85
CA CYS A 171 3.76 18.52 17.03
C CYS A 171 4.55 17.74 18.09
N ASP A 172 5.65 18.31 18.57
CA ASP A 172 6.42 17.87 19.73
C ASP A 172 5.90 18.42 21.05
N ALA A 173 5.05 19.45 21.01
CA ALA A 173 4.43 20.01 22.20
C ALA A 173 3.40 19.06 22.81
N PHE A 174 3.25 19.13 24.13
CA PHE A 174 2.23 18.37 24.83
C PHE A 174 0.82 18.76 24.33
N SER A 175 0.01 17.74 24.09
CA SER A 175 -1.39 17.90 23.69
C SER A 175 -2.27 17.02 24.58
N GLU A 176 -3.35 17.60 25.12
CA GLU A 176 -4.39 16.85 25.81
C GLU A 176 -5.31 16.07 24.85
N LEU A 177 -5.28 16.41 23.55
CA LEU A 177 -6.03 15.71 22.53
C LEU A 177 -5.41 14.34 22.24
N PRO A 178 -6.24 13.31 21.94
CA PRO A 178 -5.73 12.02 21.53
C PRO A 178 -4.91 12.15 20.23
N PRO A 179 -3.88 11.31 20.00
CA PRO A 179 -3.01 11.43 18.83
C PRO A 179 -3.74 11.49 17.49
N VAL A 180 -4.81 10.71 17.32
CA VAL A 180 -5.64 10.72 16.09
C VAL A 180 -6.24 12.10 15.76
N ALA A 181 -6.46 12.95 16.76
CA ALA A 181 -7.00 14.29 16.56
C ALA A 181 -5.94 15.29 16.09
N THR A 182 -4.66 15.02 16.31
CA THR A 182 -3.54 15.86 15.86
C THR A 182 -2.92 15.35 14.56
N GLU A 183 -3.19 14.10 14.14
CA GLU A 183 -2.67 13.50 12.91
C GLU A 183 -2.91 14.36 11.65
N SER A 184 -4.06 15.02 11.51
CA SER A 184 -4.34 15.89 10.35
C SER A 184 -3.48 17.15 10.31
N SER A 185 -2.97 17.58 11.46
CA SER A 185 -2.06 18.71 11.60
C SER A 185 -0.60 18.27 11.48
N CYS A 186 -0.25 17.15 12.10
CA CYS A 186 1.14 16.71 12.24
C CYS A 186 1.60 15.74 11.14
N GLY A 187 0.66 15.07 10.48
CA GLY A 187 0.93 13.97 9.57
C GLY A 187 0.68 12.62 10.24
N ARG A 188 0.46 11.61 9.41
CA ARG A 188 0.39 10.20 9.80
C ARG A 188 0.96 9.36 8.66
N PRO A 189 2.25 9.01 8.69
CA PRO A 189 2.85 8.17 7.65
C PRO A 189 2.38 6.72 7.80
N LEU A 190 1.78 6.18 6.73
CA LEU A 190 1.20 4.83 6.66
C LEU A 190 1.95 3.91 5.67
N GLY A 191 2.85 4.46 4.87
CA GLY A 191 3.63 3.67 3.93
C GLY A 191 5.04 4.21 3.83
N LEU A 192 6.03 3.34 4.02
CA LEU A 192 7.44 3.66 3.91
C LEU A 192 8.12 2.76 2.88
N ARG A 193 8.82 3.37 1.92
CA ARG A 193 9.63 2.61 0.97
C ARG A 193 10.88 3.34 0.54
N PHE A 194 12.04 2.72 0.75
CA PHE A 194 13.29 3.21 0.20
C PHE A 194 13.42 2.87 -1.29
N HIS A 195 13.86 3.84 -2.08
CA HIS A 195 14.47 3.59 -3.38
C HIS A 195 15.95 3.26 -3.14
N LYS A 196 16.33 2.01 -3.40
CA LYS A 196 17.61 1.44 -2.97
C LYS A 196 18.81 2.19 -3.53
N ASN A 197 18.76 2.56 -4.80
CA ASN A 197 19.91 3.17 -5.49
C ASN A 197 20.16 4.62 -5.06
N SER A 198 19.10 5.40 -4.78
CA SER A 198 19.27 6.80 -4.39
C SER A 198 19.27 7.01 -2.88
N GLY A 199 18.86 6.00 -2.10
CA GLY A 199 18.67 6.12 -0.65
C GLY A 199 17.50 7.02 -0.24
N ASN A 200 16.67 7.48 -1.20
CA ASN A 200 15.51 8.30 -0.89
C ASN A 200 14.42 7.42 -0.25
N LEU A 201 13.84 7.90 0.85
CA LEU A 201 12.67 7.31 1.46
C LEU A 201 11.43 8.00 0.92
N TYR A 202 10.55 7.25 0.27
CA TYR A 202 9.20 7.69 -0.09
C TYR A 202 8.23 7.34 1.03
N ILE A 203 7.33 8.28 1.27
CA ILE A 203 6.42 8.28 2.40
C ILE A 203 5.01 8.53 1.88
N ALA A 204 4.11 7.59 2.11
CA ALA A 204 2.68 7.79 1.95
C ALA A 204 2.11 8.28 3.29
N ASP A 205 1.78 9.56 3.37
CA ASP A 205 1.19 10.17 4.56
C ASP A 205 -0.29 10.42 4.35
N ALA A 206 -1.10 9.97 5.31
CA ALA A 206 -2.56 10.03 5.23
C ALA A 206 -3.12 11.42 4.94
N TYR A 207 -2.45 12.48 5.36
CA TYR A 207 -2.91 13.86 5.27
C TYR A 207 -2.01 14.74 4.40
N MET A 208 -0.71 14.45 4.34
CA MET A 208 0.26 15.24 3.56
C MET A 208 0.43 14.73 2.12
N GLY A 209 -0.11 13.55 1.80
CA GLY A 209 -0.04 12.95 0.47
C GLY A 209 1.23 12.12 0.27
N LEU A 210 1.77 12.13 -0.96
CA LEU A 210 3.03 11.46 -1.26
C LEU A 210 4.19 12.42 -0.95
N MET A 211 5.13 11.99 -0.12
CA MET A 211 6.32 12.74 0.25
C MET A 211 7.61 11.95 -0.01
N ARG A 212 8.74 12.62 0.06
CA ARG A 212 10.08 12.03 -0.06
C ARG A 212 11.08 12.76 0.82
N VAL A 213 11.95 12.01 1.48
CA VAL A 213 13.13 12.53 2.19
C VAL A 213 14.40 11.87 1.65
N GLY A 214 15.52 12.59 1.71
CA GLY A 214 16.82 12.08 1.26
C GLY A 214 17.42 11.03 2.22
N PRO A 215 18.56 10.43 1.86
CA PRO A 215 19.23 9.41 2.67
C PRO A 215 19.69 9.92 4.04
N ASN A 216 19.90 11.23 4.17
CA ASN A 216 20.32 11.87 5.42
C ASN A 216 19.14 12.19 6.35
N GLY A 217 17.90 11.87 5.96
CA GLY A 217 16.73 12.24 6.75
C GLY A 217 16.40 13.74 6.65
N GLY A 218 15.74 14.26 7.68
CA GLY A 218 15.29 15.64 7.80
C GLY A 218 13.81 15.85 7.44
N GLU A 219 13.46 17.09 7.16
CA GLU A 219 12.10 17.45 6.71
C GLU A 219 11.81 16.85 5.32
N ALA A 220 10.69 16.14 5.19
CA ALA A 220 10.30 15.49 3.94
C ALA A 220 9.70 16.49 2.94
N THR A 221 10.04 16.38 1.67
CA THR A 221 9.42 17.18 0.60
C THR A 221 8.10 16.56 0.14
N VAL A 222 7.02 17.35 0.09
CA VAL A 222 5.74 16.93 -0.51
C VAL A 222 5.88 16.86 -2.03
N LEU A 223 5.54 15.70 -2.61
CA LEU A 223 5.62 15.43 -4.05
C LEU A 223 4.25 15.53 -4.73
N ALA A 224 3.19 15.11 -4.04
CA ALA A 224 1.83 15.18 -4.57
C ALA A 224 0.78 15.24 -3.46
N THR A 225 -0.19 16.13 -3.64
CA THR A 225 -1.38 16.28 -2.79
C THR A 225 -2.68 16.06 -3.56
N GLU A 226 -2.61 15.86 -4.87
CA GLU A 226 -3.75 15.59 -5.74
C GLU A 226 -3.34 14.74 -6.95
N ALA A 227 -4.33 14.15 -7.61
CA ALA A 227 -4.15 13.42 -8.86
C ALA A 227 -5.42 13.52 -9.71
N GLY A 228 -5.28 13.86 -11.00
CA GLY A 228 -6.42 13.99 -11.91
C GLY A 228 -7.45 15.05 -11.46
N GLY A 229 -6.98 16.14 -10.84
CA GLY A 229 -7.83 17.21 -10.31
C GLY A 229 -8.61 16.87 -9.03
N VAL A 230 -8.34 15.71 -8.41
CA VAL A 230 -8.98 15.29 -7.17
C VAL A 230 -7.94 15.21 -6.04
N PRO A 231 -8.11 15.98 -4.94
CA PRO A 231 -7.22 15.94 -3.79
C PRO A 231 -7.06 14.54 -3.20
N LEU A 232 -5.88 14.23 -2.70
CA LEU A 232 -5.62 13.06 -1.87
C LEU A 232 -6.22 13.31 -0.49
N ARG A 233 -6.93 12.33 0.09
CA ARG A 233 -7.54 12.48 1.43
C ARG A 233 -7.10 11.42 2.42
N PHE A 234 -6.64 10.28 1.91
CA PHE A 234 -6.24 9.14 2.74
C PHE A 234 -5.16 8.35 1.99
N THR A 235 -4.01 8.96 1.77
CA THR A 235 -2.85 8.28 1.15
C THR A 235 -2.28 7.23 2.10
N ASN A 236 -2.02 6.01 1.63
CA ASN A 236 -1.84 4.88 2.53
C ASN A 236 -0.58 4.05 2.23
N GLY A 237 -0.64 3.15 1.25
CA GLY A 237 0.49 2.31 0.86
C GLY A 237 1.36 2.97 -0.20
N VAL A 238 2.65 2.62 -0.21
CA VAL A 238 3.60 2.99 -1.27
C VAL A 238 4.58 1.85 -1.55
N ASP A 239 4.88 1.62 -2.83
CA ASP A 239 5.99 0.79 -3.28
C ASP A 239 6.68 1.43 -4.49
N ILE A 240 7.87 0.96 -4.84
CA ILE A 240 8.72 1.56 -5.87
C ILE A 240 9.27 0.46 -6.77
N ASP A 241 9.14 0.65 -8.08
CA ASP A 241 9.92 -0.11 -9.04
C ASP A 241 11.39 0.32 -8.92
N GLN A 242 12.20 -0.56 -8.34
CA GLN A 242 13.61 -0.30 -8.06
C GLN A 242 14.47 -0.15 -9.33
N VAL A 243 13.95 -0.49 -10.52
CA VAL A 243 14.66 -0.34 -11.79
C VAL A 243 14.31 0.99 -12.47
N THR A 244 13.02 1.32 -12.57
CA THR A 244 12.58 2.55 -13.26
C THR A 244 12.61 3.79 -12.36
N GLY A 245 12.44 3.58 -11.06
CA GLY A 245 12.22 4.62 -10.05
C GLY A 245 10.76 5.05 -9.94
N ASP A 246 9.85 4.44 -10.69
CA ASP A 246 8.43 4.77 -10.64
C ASP A 246 7.82 4.36 -9.29
N VAL A 247 7.00 5.24 -8.73
CA VAL A 247 6.43 5.08 -7.39
C VAL A 247 4.95 4.77 -7.51
N TYR A 248 4.52 3.67 -6.94
CA TYR A 248 3.12 3.24 -6.92
C TYR A 248 2.55 3.43 -5.53
N PHE A 249 1.40 4.07 -5.43
CA PHE A 249 0.80 4.38 -4.13
C PHE A 249 -0.73 4.38 -4.19
N THR A 250 -1.37 4.34 -3.02
CA THR A 250 -2.82 4.26 -2.89
C THR A 250 -3.40 5.48 -2.18
N ASP A 251 -4.62 5.86 -2.57
CA ASP A 251 -5.48 6.78 -1.83
C ASP A 251 -6.73 5.99 -1.46
N SER A 252 -6.87 5.67 -0.17
CA SER A 252 -7.86 4.72 0.32
C SER A 252 -9.31 5.20 0.15
N SER A 253 -9.54 6.51 0.11
CA SER A 253 -10.85 7.13 -0.04
C SER A 253 -10.70 8.57 -0.52
N THR A 254 -11.54 9.01 -1.46
CA THR A 254 -11.66 10.44 -1.80
C THR A 254 -12.77 11.13 -1.00
N THR A 255 -13.39 10.44 -0.05
CA THR A 255 -14.50 10.95 0.76
C THR A 255 -14.07 11.12 2.22
N TYR A 256 -13.52 10.07 2.81
CA TYR A 256 -13.17 9.99 4.23
C TYR A 256 -11.67 10.13 4.45
N THR A 257 -11.29 10.74 5.56
CA THR A 257 -9.88 10.81 6.00
C THR A 257 -9.52 9.62 6.88
N ARG A 258 -8.24 9.48 7.23
CA ARG A 258 -7.75 8.43 8.14
C ARG A 258 -8.44 8.41 9.52
N ALA A 259 -8.81 9.56 10.07
CA ALA A 259 -9.59 9.60 11.31
C ALA A 259 -10.95 8.89 11.18
N GLN A 260 -11.52 8.88 9.98
CA GLN A 260 -12.83 8.30 9.64
C GLN A 260 -12.70 6.92 8.98
N HIS A 261 -11.57 6.23 9.11
CA HIS A 261 -11.29 4.94 8.48
C HIS A 261 -12.37 3.86 8.66
N GLN A 262 -13.12 3.89 9.78
CA GLN A 262 -14.24 2.99 10.03
C GLN A 262 -15.42 3.23 9.07
N MET A 263 -15.64 4.49 8.69
CA MET A 263 -16.70 4.88 7.75
C MET A 263 -16.43 4.38 6.33
N VAL A 264 -15.16 4.30 5.92
CA VAL A 264 -14.77 3.71 4.62
C VAL A 264 -15.32 2.29 4.51
N THR A 265 -15.16 1.48 5.57
CA THR A 265 -15.68 0.10 5.60
C THR A 265 -17.20 0.06 5.75
N SER A 266 -17.78 0.80 6.71
CA SER A 266 -19.21 0.67 7.03
C SER A 266 -20.14 1.23 5.95
N SER A 267 -19.69 2.23 5.20
CA SER A 267 -20.44 2.78 4.06
C SER A 267 -20.24 1.99 2.76
N GLY A 268 -19.27 1.07 2.70
CA GLY A 268 -18.87 0.40 1.47
C GLY A 268 -18.18 1.34 0.47
N ASP A 269 -17.52 2.39 0.96
CA ASP A 269 -16.86 3.38 0.12
C ASP A 269 -15.90 2.71 -0.87
N SER A 270 -16.10 3.04 -2.14
CA SER A 270 -15.34 2.51 -3.26
C SER A 270 -14.76 3.63 -4.12
N THR A 271 -14.48 4.78 -3.51
CA THR A 271 -13.87 5.93 -4.20
C THR A 271 -12.34 5.88 -4.26
N GLY A 272 -11.72 4.88 -3.64
CA GLY A 272 -10.26 4.74 -3.58
C GLY A 272 -9.59 4.60 -4.94
N ARG A 273 -8.29 4.90 -4.97
CA ARG A 273 -7.48 5.01 -6.19
C ARG A 273 -6.13 4.31 -6.06
N ILE A 274 -5.67 3.73 -7.17
CA ILE A 274 -4.30 3.25 -7.38
C ILE A 274 -3.61 4.27 -8.29
N MET A 275 -2.41 4.71 -7.91
CA MET A 275 -1.70 5.81 -8.58
C MET A 275 -0.25 5.45 -8.85
N LYS A 276 0.31 6.18 -9.83
CA LYS A 276 1.72 6.13 -10.21
C LYS A 276 2.27 7.54 -10.19
N TYR A 277 3.41 7.75 -9.55
CA TYR A 277 4.21 8.96 -9.61
C TYR A 277 5.52 8.69 -10.35
N ILE A 278 5.86 9.55 -11.30
CA ILE A 278 7.09 9.46 -12.11
C ILE A 278 8.05 10.57 -11.65
N PRO A 279 9.13 10.25 -10.91
CA PRO A 279 10.00 11.28 -10.33
C PRO A 279 10.70 12.19 -11.35
N ARG A 280 10.91 11.71 -12.58
CA ARG A 280 11.60 12.48 -13.64
C ARG A 280 10.75 13.62 -14.18
N THR A 281 9.43 13.45 -14.19
CA THR A 281 8.47 14.42 -14.75
C THR A 281 7.61 15.07 -13.68
N ASN A 282 7.72 14.63 -12.42
CA ASN A 282 6.85 15.01 -11.32
C ASN A 282 5.36 14.81 -11.60
N GLN A 283 5.01 13.87 -12.49
CA GLN A 283 3.61 13.60 -12.83
C GLN A 283 3.05 12.48 -11.97
N VAL A 284 1.79 12.67 -11.57
CA VAL A 284 0.95 11.62 -10.97
C VAL A 284 -0.13 11.20 -11.96
N THR A 285 -0.27 9.90 -12.17
CA THR A 285 -1.31 9.29 -13.00
C THR A 285 -2.19 8.40 -12.13
N VAL A 286 -3.51 8.53 -12.27
CA VAL A 286 -4.46 7.59 -11.68
C VAL A 286 -4.51 6.35 -12.58
N LEU A 287 -4.01 5.22 -12.09
CA LEU A 287 -4.01 3.95 -12.81
C LEU A 287 -5.39 3.28 -12.77
N GLN A 288 -6.07 3.38 -11.63
CA GLN A 288 -7.42 2.89 -11.44
C GLN A 288 -8.12 3.71 -10.35
N SER A 289 -9.36 4.12 -10.63
CA SER A 289 -10.29 4.68 -9.65
C SER A 289 -11.42 3.69 -9.36
N GLY A 290 -12.25 3.97 -8.35
CA GLY A 290 -13.40 3.12 -8.05
C GLY A 290 -13.01 1.87 -7.24
N VAL A 291 -11.89 1.93 -6.50
CA VAL A 291 -11.32 0.79 -5.78
C VAL A 291 -11.81 0.81 -4.34
N THR A 292 -12.37 -0.31 -3.87
CA THR A 292 -12.86 -0.45 -2.49
C THR A 292 -11.71 -0.53 -1.49
N TYR A 293 -11.46 0.58 -0.80
CA TYR A 293 -10.50 0.69 0.30
C TYR A 293 -9.10 0.11 0.02
N PRO A 294 -8.38 0.60 -1.02
CA PRO A 294 -7.01 0.19 -1.29
C PRO A 294 -6.08 0.71 -0.19
N ASN A 295 -5.51 -0.21 0.57
CA ASN A 295 -4.70 0.07 1.76
C ASN A 295 -3.22 -0.10 1.42
N GLY A 296 -2.68 -1.32 1.54
CA GLY A 296 -1.31 -1.63 1.12
C GLY A 296 -1.16 -1.89 -0.38
N ILE A 297 0.04 -1.64 -0.92
CA ILE A 297 0.42 -1.89 -2.32
C ILE A 297 1.82 -2.47 -2.40
N ALA A 298 2.06 -3.39 -3.33
CA ALA A 298 3.38 -3.94 -3.61
C ALA A 298 3.53 -4.24 -5.10
N ILE A 299 4.71 -3.95 -5.67
CA ILE A 299 5.05 -4.36 -7.03
C ILE A 299 5.58 -5.79 -7.05
N SER A 300 5.15 -6.54 -8.06
CA SER A 300 5.68 -7.89 -8.34
C SER A 300 7.18 -7.85 -8.68
N ALA A 301 7.89 -8.93 -8.36
CA ALA A 301 9.33 -9.03 -8.63
C ALA A 301 9.68 -8.97 -10.12
N ASP A 302 8.79 -9.49 -10.98
CA ASP A 302 8.92 -9.40 -12.45
C ASP A 302 8.46 -8.04 -13.01
N ARG A 303 7.88 -7.18 -12.15
CA ARG A 303 7.39 -5.82 -12.44
C ARG A 303 6.24 -5.76 -13.45
N THR A 304 5.48 -6.85 -13.61
CA THR A 304 4.35 -6.91 -14.55
C THR A 304 3.01 -6.54 -13.92
N HIS A 305 2.94 -6.50 -12.60
CA HIS A 305 1.71 -6.22 -11.86
C HIS A 305 1.96 -5.68 -10.45
N LEU A 306 0.92 -5.08 -9.89
CA LEU A 306 0.80 -4.63 -8.51
C LEU A 306 -0.16 -5.57 -7.76
N PHE A 307 0.16 -5.84 -6.50
CA PHE A 307 -0.78 -6.40 -5.52
C PHE A 307 -1.29 -5.26 -4.65
N VAL A 308 -2.61 -5.16 -4.51
CA VAL A 308 -3.25 -4.12 -3.69
C VAL A 308 -4.16 -4.80 -2.67
N ALA A 309 -3.96 -4.50 -1.39
CA ALA A 309 -4.78 -5.00 -0.31
C ALA A 309 -6.05 -4.16 -0.18
N LEU A 310 -7.20 -4.77 -0.44
CA LEU A 310 -8.51 -4.17 -0.31
C LEU A 310 -9.07 -4.50 1.07
N THR A 311 -9.00 -3.55 2.01
CA THR A 311 -9.36 -3.79 3.42
C THR A 311 -10.84 -4.10 3.59
N GLY A 312 -11.72 -3.32 2.97
CA GLY A 312 -13.18 -3.50 3.08
C GLY A 312 -13.64 -4.91 2.69
N PRO A 313 -13.32 -5.41 1.48
CA PRO A 313 -13.74 -6.73 1.02
C PRO A 313 -12.82 -7.87 1.48
N CYS A 314 -11.75 -7.61 2.23
CA CYS A 314 -10.74 -8.59 2.64
C CYS A 314 -10.13 -9.38 1.45
N LYS A 315 -9.73 -8.67 0.38
CA LYS A 315 -9.21 -9.27 -0.86
C LYS A 315 -7.87 -8.66 -1.28
N LEU A 316 -7.10 -9.42 -2.06
CA LEU A 316 -5.98 -8.89 -2.82
C LEU A 316 -6.42 -8.68 -4.27
N LEU A 317 -6.22 -7.48 -4.78
CA LEU A 317 -6.37 -7.14 -6.20
C LEU A 317 -5.01 -7.29 -6.89
N LYS A 318 -5.01 -7.98 -8.04
CA LYS A 318 -3.89 -7.98 -8.97
C LYS A 318 -4.18 -7.00 -10.11
N TYR A 319 -3.35 -5.97 -10.25
CA TYR A 319 -3.45 -4.94 -11.29
C TYR A 319 -2.24 -5.01 -12.23
N TRP A 320 -2.45 -5.17 -13.53
CA TRP A 320 -1.36 -5.29 -14.52
C TRP A 320 -0.82 -3.91 -14.92
N ILE A 321 0.50 -3.78 -15.04
CA ILE A 321 1.22 -2.53 -15.40
C ILE A 321 2.13 -2.70 -16.61
#